data_AF-A0AAU9TIK0-F1
#
_entry.id   AF-A0AAU9TIK0-F1
#
_cell.length_a   1.000
_cell.length_b   1.000
_cell.length_c   1.000
_cell.angle_alpha   90.00
_cell.angle_beta   90.00
_cell.angle_gamma   90.00
#
_symmetry.space_group_name_H-M   'P 1'
#
loop_
_entity.id
_entity.type
_entity.pdbx_description
1 polymer ?
#
loop_
_entity_poly.entity_id
_entity_poly.type
_entity_poly.pdbx_seq_one_letter_code
_entity_poly.pdbx_strand_id
1 'polypeptide(L)'
;MDLDRLYEDAAKIDWSMVFNAYHLPAPCLTADIKALQEQKNKDKKRYKTNASLANWEKYKNVRNFCNMVCRNAQRRHIHKSITEETDPGKVWKFLKSLRVGKMKQCIPSNSVDLNDLNSFFTNSCTIHGTTKSNNTLSHLSAIQTPFDFSPFNFCQLSECGVKKNVLAVNYSRM
;
A
#
# COMPACT_ATOMS: atom_id res chain seq x y z
N MET A 1 2.22 21.17 21.71
CA MET A 1 2.34 20.57 20.38
C MET A 1 1.41 21.32 19.45
N ASP A 2 1.99 21.98 18.47
CA ASP A 2 1.31 22.96 17.62
C ASP A 2 0.60 22.25 16.46
N LEU A 3 -0.71 22.02 16.61
CA LEU A 3 -1.56 21.31 15.66
C LEU A 3 -1.64 22.02 14.31
N ASP A 4 -1.42 23.34 14.29
CA ASP A 4 -1.42 24.13 13.06
C ASP A 4 -0.15 23.88 12.22
N ARG A 5 1.00 23.59 12.84
CA ARG A 5 2.24 23.22 12.15
C ARG A 5 2.15 21.85 11.46
N LEU A 6 1.52 20.86 12.13
CA LEU A 6 1.25 19.55 11.52
C LEU A 6 0.20 19.66 10.38
N TYR A 7 -0.69 20.65 10.44
CA TYR A 7 -1.65 20.92 9.38
C TYR A 7 -1.01 21.60 8.17
N GLU A 8 -0.04 22.51 8.37
CA GLU A 8 0.79 23.05 7.28
C GLU A 8 1.64 21.97 6.61
N ASP A 9 2.22 21.04 7.38
CA ASP A 9 3.04 19.97 6.81
C ASP A 9 2.20 18.92 6.07
N ALA A 10 0.96 18.66 6.51
CA ALA A 10 0.00 17.83 5.76
C ALA A 10 -0.60 18.56 4.53
N ALA A 11 -0.59 19.89 4.52
CA ALA A 11 -0.99 20.72 3.37
C ALA A 11 0.15 20.91 2.35
N LYS A 12 1.42 20.72 2.76
CA LYS A 12 2.60 20.64 1.88
C LYS A 12 2.75 19.30 1.17
N ILE A 13 1.93 18.29 1.50
CA ILE A 13 1.75 17.15 0.59
C ILE A 13 1.12 17.73 -0.66
N ASP A 14 1.96 18.02 -1.63
CA ASP A 14 1.55 18.42 -2.96
C ASP A 14 0.74 17.26 -3.56
N TRP A 15 -0.58 17.38 -3.42
CA TRP A 15 -1.49 16.42 -4.00
C TRP A 15 -1.35 16.40 -5.52
N SER A 16 -0.81 17.44 -6.18
CA SER A 16 -0.49 17.39 -7.60
C SER A 16 0.70 16.46 -7.92
N MET A 17 1.60 16.22 -6.96
CA MET A 17 2.65 15.20 -7.07
C MET A 17 2.10 13.77 -6.89
N VAL A 18 1.06 13.60 -6.07
CA VAL A 18 0.32 12.32 -5.91
C VAL A 18 -0.68 12.11 -7.07
N PHE A 19 -1.22 13.19 -7.63
CA PHE A 19 -2.14 13.25 -8.76
C PHE A 19 -1.45 13.60 -10.09
N ASN A 20 -0.14 13.39 -10.20
CA ASN A 20 0.55 13.40 -11.49
C ASN A 20 0.27 12.07 -12.21
N ALA A 21 -1.03 11.76 -12.34
CA ALA A 21 -1.62 10.68 -13.09
C ALA A 21 -1.92 11.22 -14.48
N TYR A 22 -0.92 11.09 -15.32
CA TYR A 22 -1.02 11.22 -16.77
C TYR A 22 -2.27 10.48 -17.28
N HIS A 23 -3.20 11.23 -17.87
CA HIS A 23 -4.21 10.83 -18.86
C HIS A 23 -5.16 9.65 -18.59
N LEU A 24 -5.24 9.11 -17.38
CA LEU A 24 -6.32 8.16 -17.05
C LEU A 24 -7.61 8.95 -16.73
N PRO A 25 -8.80 8.49 -17.16
CA PRO A 25 -10.06 9.12 -16.81
C PRO A 25 -10.17 9.13 -15.28
N ALA A 26 -10.00 10.30 -14.66
CA ALA A 26 -9.90 10.41 -13.22
C ALA A 26 -11.22 9.92 -12.60
N PRO A 27 -11.25 8.76 -11.94
CA PRO A 27 -12.49 8.15 -11.44
C PRO A 27 -13.13 9.00 -10.33
N CYS A 28 -12.41 9.99 -9.82
CA CYS A 28 -12.86 10.98 -8.85
C CYS A 28 -13.54 12.22 -9.48
N LEU A 29 -13.79 12.26 -10.79
CA LEU A 29 -14.44 13.39 -11.48
C LEU A 29 -15.91 13.18 -11.83
N THR A 30 -16.57 12.17 -11.24
CA THR A 30 -18.03 12.00 -11.34
C THR A 30 -18.76 13.22 -10.79
N ALA A 31 -19.96 13.53 -11.32
CA ALA A 31 -20.76 14.68 -10.89
C ALA A 31 -20.97 14.73 -9.36
N ASP A 32 -21.23 13.58 -8.73
CA ASP A 32 -21.44 13.49 -7.28
C ASP A 32 -20.20 13.89 -6.48
N ILE A 33 -19.01 13.42 -6.89
CA ILE A 33 -17.75 13.76 -6.23
C ILE A 33 -17.41 15.23 -6.44
N LYS A 34 -17.72 15.81 -7.61
CA LYS A 34 -17.58 17.25 -7.85
C LYS A 34 -18.49 18.06 -6.92
N ALA A 35 -19.75 17.66 -6.76
CA ALA A 35 -20.66 18.30 -5.81
C ALA A 35 -20.14 18.24 -4.35
N LEU A 36 -19.56 17.11 -3.94
CA LEU A 36 -18.91 16.99 -2.63
C LEU A 36 -17.67 17.86 -2.48
N GLN A 37 -16.87 17.99 -3.54
CA GLN A 37 -15.70 18.88 -3.56
C GLN A 37 -16.12 20.35 -3.46
N GLU A 38 -17.19 20.75 -4.16
CA GLU A 38 -17.77 22.08 -4.04
C GLU A 38 -18.31 22.34 -2.64
N GLN A 39 -19.03 21.39 -2.04
CA GLN A 39 -19.53 21.50 -0.67
C GLN A 39 -18.38 21.67 0.32
N LYS A 40 -17.31 20.87 0.19
CA LYS A 40 -16.08 21.00 0.97
C LYS A 40 -15.48 22.41 0.83
N ASN A 41 -15.42 22.95 -0.38
CA ASN A 41 -14.87 24.28 -0.65
C ASN A 41 -15.76 25.39 -0.05
N LYS A 42 -17.10 25.24 -0.14
CA LYS A 42 -18.07 26.15 0.49
C LYS A 42 -17.90 26.17 2.01
N ASP A 43 -17.80 25.01 2.65
CA ASP A 43 -17.63 24.93 4.11
C ASP A 43 -16.24 25.44 4.55
N LYS A 44 -15.19 25.21 3.76
CA LYS A 44 -13.87 25.80 3.98
C LYS A 44 -13.92 27.33 3.91
N LYS A 45 -14.61 27.89 2.90
CA LYS A 45 -14.78 29.34 2.75
C LYS A 45 -15.55 29.91 3.96
N ARG A 46 -16.64 29.25 4.37
CA ARG A 46 -17.42 29.64 5.55
C ARG A 46 -16.58 29.66 6.83
N TYR A 47 -15.78 28.61 7.07
CA TYR A 47 -14.87 28.57 8.22
C TYR A 47 -13.83 29.69 8.18
N LYS A 48 -13.26 30.00 7.00
CA LYS A 48 -12.31 31.12 6.84
C LYS A 48 -12.95 32.48 7.12
N THR A 49 -14.21 32.67 6.74
CA THR A 49 -14.93 33.93 6.99
C THR A 49 -15.39 34.05 8.45
N ASN A 50 -15.76 32.94 9.08
CA ASN A 50 -16.19 32.89 10.48
C ASN A 50 -15.62 31.63 11.16
N ALA A 51 -14.50 31.81 11.85
CA ALA A 51 -13.78 30.74 12.53
C ALA A 51 -14.50 30.38 13.85
N SER A 52 -15.52 29.53 13.74
CA SER A 52 -16.19 28.92 14.89
C SER A 52 -15.90 27.43 14.96
N LEU A 53 -15.94 26.85 16.17
CA LEU A 53 -15.76 25.41 16.38
C LEU A 53 -16.76 24.60 15.56
N ALA A 54 -18.03 25.02 15.53
CA ALA A 54 -19.08 24.38 14.74
C ALA A 54 -18.77 24.41 13.22
N ASN A 55 -18.27 25.52 12.69
CA ASN A 55 -17.89 25.61 11.27
C ASN A 55 -16.68 24.73 10.96
N TRP A 56 -15.72 24.63 11.89
CA TRP A 56 -14.56 23.76 11.77
C TRP A 56 -14.96 22.27 11.72
N GLU A 57 -15.78 21.83 12.66
CA GLU A 57 -16.28 20.45 12.72
C GLU A 57 -17.05 20.09 11.45
N LYS A 58 -17.92 20.99 10.98
CA LYS A 58 -18.66 20.80 9.72
C LYS A 58 -17.71 20.62 8.54
N TYR A 59 -16.73 21.50 8.37
CA TYR A 59 -15.74 21.37 7.30
C TYR A 59 -14.93 20.08 7.42
N LYS A 60 -14.48 19.71 8.64
CA LYS A 60 -13.72 18.48 8.90
C LYS A 60 -14.51 17.24 8.49
N ASN A 61 -15.80 17.17 8.85
CA ASN A 61 -16.69 16.06 8.49
C ASN A 61 -16.84 15.93 6.98
N VAL A 62 -17.15 17.04 6.28
CA VAL A 62 -17.30 17.04 4.82
C VAL A 62 -15.98 16.72 4.11
N ARG A 63 -14.84 17.23 4.60
CA ARG A 63 -13.51 16.90 4.08
C ARG A 63 -13.21 15.40 4.20
N ASN A 64 -13.43 14.83 5.38
CA ASN A 64 -13.18 13.41 5.63
C ASN A 64 -14.07 12.52 4.76
N PHE A 65 -15.36 12.87 4.65
CA PHE A 65 -16.31 12.18 3.80
C PHE A 65 -15.91 12.26 2.32
N CYS A 66 -15.62 13.44 1.79
CA CYS A 66 -15.14 13.63 0.42
C CYS A 66 -13.87 12.82 0.14
N ASN A 67 -12.88 12.84 1.04
CA ASN A 67 -11.66 12.06 0.91
C ASN A 67 -11.94 10.54 0.89
N MET A 68 -12.83 10.07 1.77
CA MET A 68 -13.25 8.66 1.80
C MET A 68 -13.90 8.25 0.48
N VAL A 69 -14.83 9.05 -0.04
CA VAL A 69 -15.50 8.78 -1.33
C VAL A 69 -14.50 8.75 -2.48
N CYS A 70 -13.58 9.72 -2.56
CA CYS A 70 -12.52 9.73 -3.58
C CYS A 70 -11.64 8.47 -3.53
N ARG A 71 -11.21 8.06 -2.34
CA ARG A 71 -10.40 6.84 -2.15
C ARG A 71 -11.17 5.59 -2.55
N ASN A 72 -12.46 5.50 -2.19
CA ASN A 72 -13.31 4.38 -2.55
C ASN A 72 -13.54 4.31 -4.07
N ALA A 73 -13.79 5.45 -4.74
CA ALA A 73 -13.90 5.52 -6.18
C ALA A 73 -12.61 5.06 -6.88
N GLN A 74 -11.45 5.51 -6.39
CA GLN A 74 -10.15 5.08 -6.89
C GLN A 74 -9.92 3.58 -6.69
N ARG A 75 -10.22 3.04 -5.50
CA ARG A 75 -10.10 1.61 -5.21
C ARG A 75 -10.99 0.78 -6.15
N ARG A 76 -12.24 1.19 -6.35
CA ARG A 76 -13.17 0.53 -7.28
C ARG A 76 -12.65 0.56 -8.71
N HIS A 77 -12.11 1.70 -9.17
CA HIS A 77 -11.52 1.80 -10.49
C HIS A 77 -10.32 0.87 -10.67
N ILE A 78 -9.39 0.84 -9.71
CA ILE A 78 -8.24 -0.07 -9.73
C ILE A 78 -8.70 -1.53 -9.76
N HIS A 79 -9.64 -1.89 -8.89
CA HIS A 79 -10.20 -3.24 -8.84
C HIS A 79 -10.86 -3.61 -10.18
N LYS A 80 -11.69 -2.72 -10.72
CA LYS A 80 -12.36 -2.91 -12.02
C LYS A 80 -11.34 -3.12 -13.14
N SER A 81 -10.33 -2.26 -13.23
CA SER A 81 -9.26 -2.37 -14.25
C SER A 81 -8.43 -3.64 -14.14
N ILE A 82 -8.31 -4.24 -12.95
CA ILE A 82 -7.59 -5.50 -12.74
C ILE A 82 -8.49 -6.72 -13.03
N THR A 83 -9.75 -6.69 -12.60
CA THR A 83 -10.66 -7.84 -12.72
C THR A 83 -11.26 -7.98 -14.12
N GLU A 84 -11.56 -6.87 -14.80
CA GLU A 84 -12.20 -6.91 -16.13
C GLU A 84 -11.19 -7.12 -17.28
N GLU A 85 -9.91 -6.81 -17.07
CA GLU A 85 -8.89 -6.99 -18.11
C GLU A 85 -8.36 -8.42 -18.09
N THR A 86 -8.64 -9.17 -19.17
CA THR A 86 -8.21 -10.56 -19.30
C THR A 86 -6.72 -10.68 -19.68
N ASP A 87 -6.15 -9.65 -20.31
CA ASP A 87 -4.74 -9.64 -20.73
C ASP A 87 -3.81 -9.21 -19.57
N PRO A 88 -2.96 -10.13 -19.05
CA PRO A 88 -2.01 -9.81 -17.97
C PRO A 88 -1.02 -8.71 -18.36
N GLY A 89 -0.69 -8.58 -19.65
CA GLY A 89 0.22 -7.55 -20.14
C GLY A 89 -0.33 -6.13 -19.93
N LYS A 90 -1.63 -5.93 -20.19
CA LYS A 90 -2.30 -4.65 -19.94
C LYS A 90 -2.49 -4.37 -18.45
N VAL A 91 -2.84 -5.38 -17.65
CA VAL A 91 -2.89 -5.24 -16.18
C VAL A 91 -1.54 -4.77 -15.66
N TRP A 92 -0.45 -5.36 -16.13
CA TRP A 92 0.90 -4.97 -15.73
C TRP A 92 1.28 -3.55 -16.18
N LYS A 93 0.90 -3.16 -17.42
CA LYS A 93 1.06 -1.77 -17.90
C LYS A 93 0.27 -0.78 -17.03
N PHE A 94 -0.96 -1.12 -16.66
CA PHE A 94 -1.79 -0.31 -15.77
C PHE A 94 -1.15 -0.18 -14.38
N LEU A 95 -0.71 -1.27 -13.74
CA LEU A 95 -0.01 -1.22 -12.45
C LEU A 95 1.27 -0.37 -12.54
N LYS A 96 2.04 -0.49 -13.62
CA LYS A 96 3.20 0.38 -13.88
C LYS A 96 2.81 1.86 -14.01
N SER A 97 1.67 2.19 -14.62
CA SER A 97 1.17 3.57 -14.69
C SER A 97 0.81 4.14 -13.31
N LEU A 98 0.37 3.27 -12.38
CA LEU A 98 0.19 3.61 -10.96
C LEU A 98 1.51 3.70 -10.18
N ARG A 99 2.66 3.58 -10.86
CA ARG A 99 4.00 3.49 -10.28
C ARG A 99 4.20 2.32 -9.32
N VAL A 100 3.35 1.30 -9.38
CA VAL A 100 3.55 0.05 -8.65
C VAL A 100 4.81 -0.61 -9.22
N GLY A 101 5.76 -0.94 -8.34
CA GLY A 101 7.03 -1.56 -8.74
C GLY A 101 8.13 -0.60 -9.20
N LYS A 102 7.90 0.72 -9.25
CA LYS A 102 9.02 1.66 -9.26
C LYS A 102 9.64 1.60 -7.86
N MET A 103 10.77 0.89 -7.73
CA MET A 103 11.61 1.04 -6.55
C MET A 103 11.89 2.53 -6.41
N LYS A 104 11.44 3.12 -5.29
CA LYS A 104 12.05 4.37 -4.81
C LYS A 104 13.55 4.07 -4.83
N GLN A 105 14.31 4.90 -5.55
CA GLN A 105 15.75 4.72 -5.75
C GLN A 105 16.35 4.06 -4.52
N CYS A 106 16.99 2.90 -4.72
CA CYS A 106 17.68 2.18 -3.67
C CYS A 106 18.29 3.18 -2.72
N ILE A 107 17.83 3.17 -1.47
CA ILE A 107 18.67 3.60 -0.36
C ILE A 107 19.99 2.90 -0.65
N PRO A 108 21.11 3.62 -0.82
CA PRO A 108 22.35 2.99 -1.20
C PRO A 108 22.59 1.87 -0.19
N SER A 109 22.73 0.65 -0.73
CA SER A 109 23.34 -0.48 -0.04
C SER A 109 24.47 0.09 0.78
N ASN A 110 24.38 -0.02 2.10
CA ASN A 110 25.45 -0.45 2.98
C ASN A 110 24.89 -0.53 4.40
N SER A 111 24.90 -1.76 4.94
CA SER A 111 24.65 -2.10 6.34
C SER A 111 23.20 -1.96 6.82
N VAL A 112 22.32 -2.89 6.40
CA VAL A 112 21.29 -3.34 7.35
C VAL A 112 22.03 -4.11 8.43
N ASP A 113 22.05 -3.59 9.66
CA ASP A 113 22.63 -4.33 10.78
C ASP A 113 21.85 -5.63 10.96
N LEU A 114 22.55 -6.76 10.87
CA LEU A 114 21.96 -8.08 11.06
C LEU A 114 21.39 -8.22 12.47
N ASN A 115 21.95 -7.51 13.45
CA ASN A 115 21.43 -7.51 14.81
C ASN A 115 20.08 -6.79 14.90
N ASP A 116 19.91 -5.66 14.20
CA ASP A 116 18.62 -4.98 14.13
C ASP A 116 17.57 -5.84 13.42
N LEU A 117 17.96 -6.53 12.34
CA LEU A 117 17.09 -7.46 11.64
C LEU A 117 16.66 -8.63 12.55
N ASN A 118 17.63 -9.27 13.22
CA ASN A 118 17.37 -10.38 14.13
C ASN A 118 16.51 -9.93 15.33
N SER A 119 16.79 -8.76 15.90
CA SER A 119 15.99 -8.16 16.97
C SER A 119 14.56 -7.91 16.49
N PHE A 120 14.38 -7.37 15.29
CA PHE A 120 13.05 -7.17 14.71
C PHE A 120 12.30 -8.50 14.59
N PHE A 121 12.85 -9.53 13.95
CA PHE A 121 12.10 -10.79 13.79
C PHE A 121 11.93 -11.60 15.08
N THR A 122 12.84 -11.46 16.03
CA THR A 122 12.76 -12.14 17.33
C THR A 122 11.77 -11.45 18.27
N ASN A 123 11.71 -10.10 18.24
CA ASN A 123 10.92 -9.31 19.20
C ASN A 123 9.58 -8.81 18.64
N SER A 124 9.46 -8.60 17.33
CA SER A 124 8.23 -8.04 16.72
C SER A 124 7.06 -9.02 16.66
N CYS A 125 7.34 -10.31 16.92
CA CYS A 125 6.33 -11.34 16.97
C CYS A 125 6.23 -11.91 18.39
N THR A 126 5.79 -11.09 19.34
CA THR A 126 5.27 -11.58 20.62
C THR A 126 3.95 -12.30 20.38
N ILE A 127 4.02 -13.51 19.83
CA ILE A 127 2.87 -14.41 19.77
C ILE A 127 2.57 -14.78 21.22
N HIS A 128 1.44 -14.27 21.74
CA HIS A 128 0.98 -14.50 23.10
C HIS A 128 1.03 -16.01 23.42
N GLY A 129 1.75 -16.39 24.47
CA GLY A 129 2.20 -17.78 24.69
C GLY A 129 1.08 -18.83 24.76
N THR A 130 -0.13 -18.42 25.13
CA THR A 130 -1.32 -19.28 25.19
C THR A 130 -1.87 -19.66 23.81
N THR A 131 -1.73 -18.79 22.79
CA THR A 131 -2.22 -19.06 21.43
C THR A 131 -1.18 -19.84 20.60
N LYS A 132 0.12 -19.65 20.87
CA LYS A 132 1.24 -20.28 20.16
C LYS A 132 1.33 -21.80 20.40
N SER A 133 1.26 -22.24 21.65
CA SER A 133 1.60 -23.61 22.03
C SER A 133 0.48 -24.60 21.75
N ASN A 134 -0.77 -24.24 22.04
CA ASN A 134 -1.84 -25.24 22.07
C ASN A 134 -2.65 -25.33 20.76
N ASN A 135 -2.82 -24.23 20.03
CA ASN A 135 -3.64 -24.25 18.81
C ASN A 135 -2.80 -24.46 17.55
N THR A 136 -1.76 -23.65 17.35
CA THR A 136 -0.94 -23.73 16.13
C THR A 136 -0.10 -25.00 16.11
N LEU A 137 0.53 -25.38 17.22
CA LEU A 137 1.35 -26.60 17.27
C LEU A 137 0.49 -27.85 17.09
N SER A 138 -0.65 -27.94 17.78
CA SER A 138 -1.59 -29.06 17.65
C SER A 138 -2.21 -29.14 16.26
N HIS A 139 -2.51 -28.00 15.63
CA HIS A 139 -2.97 -27.98 14.25
C HIS A 139 -1.88 -28.46 13.30
N LEU A 140 -0.65 -27.95 13.41
CA LEU A 140 0.47 -28.35 12.55
C LEU A 140 0.84 -29.82 12.72
N SER A 141 0.77 -30.37 13.93
CA SER A 141 1.03 -31.79 14.18
C SER A 141 -0.12 -32.70 13.73
N ALA A 142 -1.35 -32.18 13.65
CA ALA A 142 -2.50 -32.91 13.12
C ALA A 142 -2.56 -32.92 11.59
N ILE A 143 -1.80 -32.06 10.89
CA ILE A 143 -1.68 -32.12 9.43
C ILE A 143 -0.95 -33.42 9.10
N GLN A 144 -1.64 -34.34 8.43
CA GLN A 144 -1.01 -35.56 7.92
C GLN A 144 0.09 -35.17 6.92
N THR A 145 1.34 -35.43 7.29
CA THR A 145 2.46 -35.31 6.37
C THR A 145 2.41 -36.48 5.39
N PRO A 146 2.33 -36.26 4.07
CA PRO A 146 2.52 -37.32 3.08
C PRO A 146 3.75 -38.18 3.37
N PHE A 147 3.66 -39.49 3.15
CA PHE A 147 4.68 -40.48 3.50
C PHE A 147 6.05 -40.30 2.79
N ASP A 148 6.15 -39.38 1.82
CA ASP A 148 7.33 -39.19 0.97
C ASP A 148 7.89 -37.77 1.06
N PHE A 149 8.26 -37.34 2.27
CA PHE A 149 8.95 -36.06 2.46
C PHE A 149 10.46 -36.24 2.36
N SER A 150 11.06 -35.65 1.31
CA SER A 150 12.47 -35.26 1.36
C SER A 150 12.65 -34.24 2.48
N PRO A 151 13.67 -34.38 3.34
CA PRO A 151 13.96 -33.38 4.37
C PRO A 151 14.17 -32.02 3.72
N PHE A 152 13.63 -30.98 4.37
CA PHE A 152 13.93 -29.61 4.00
C PHE A 152 15.39 -29.33 4.34
N ASN A 153 16.21 -29.14 3.30
CA ASN A 153 17.63 -28.88 3.46
C ASN A 153 17.93 -27.44 3.07
N PHE A 154 18.59 -26.71 3.97
CA PHE A 154 19.28 -25.50 3.59
C PHE A 154 20.57 -25.89 2.86
N CYS A 155 20.76 -25.36 1.65
CA CYS A 155 22.01 -25.50 0.92
C CYS A 155 22.64 -24.13 0.68
N GLN A 156 23.97 -24.09 0.70
CA GLN A 156 24.70 -22.87 0.35
C GLN A 156 24.61 -22.69 -1.17
N LEU A 157 23.95 -21.60 -1.60
CA LEU A 157 23.89 -21.22 -3.00
C LEU A 157 25.04 -20.26 -3.32
N SER A 158 25.80 -20.60 -4.36
CA SER A 158 26.81 -19.68 -4.90
C SER A 158 26.14 -18.60 -5.73
N GLU A 159 26.76 -17.43 -5.79
CA GLU A 159 26.30 -16.30 -6.61
C GLU A 159 26.12 -16.71 -8.09
N CYS A 160 27.02 -17.56 -8.60
CA CYS A 160 26.95 -18.11 -9.94
C CYS A 160 25.68 -18.96 -10.16
N GLY A 161 25.31 -19.79 -9.17
CA GLY A 161 24.08 -20.59 -9.22
C GLY A 161 22.82 -19.72 -9.27
N VAL A 162 22.78 -18.67 -8.46
CA VAL A 162 21.67 -17.70 -8.47
C VAL A 162 21.57 -16.98 -9.81
N LYS A 163 22.70 -16.49 -10.35
CA LYS A 163 22.74 -15.83 -11.66
C LYS A 163 22.23 -16.73 -12.78
N LYS A 164 22.66 -17.99 -12.81
CA LYS A 164 22.18 -18.98 -13.81
C LYS A 164 20.67 -19.17 -13.74
N ASN A 165 20.11 -19.33 -12.54
CA ASN A 165 18.67 -19.50 -12.35
C ASN A 165 17.86 -18.27 -12.77
N VAL A 166 18.34 -17.07 -12.42
CA VAL A 166 17.68 -15.81 -12.83
C VAL A 166 17.69 -15.66 -14.35
N LEU A 167 18.82 -15.95 -15.00
CA LEU A 167 18.92 -15.91 -16.46
C LEU A 167 17.98 -16.94 -17.10
N ALA A 168 17.94 -18.18 -16.60
CA ALA A 168 17.06 -19.22 -17.12
C ALA A 168 15.57 -18.80 -17.08
N VAL A 169 15.12 -18.20 -15.98
CA VAL A 169 13.72 -17.70 -15.87
C VAL A 169 13.43 -16.57 -16.85
N ASN A 170 14.40 -15.70 -17.10
CA ASN A 170 14.23 -14.57 -18.03
C ASN A 170 14.27 -15.03 -19.49
N TYR A 171 15.10 -16.00 -19.84
CA TYR A 171 15.16 -16.54 -21.20
C TYR A 171 13.96 -17.42 -21.55
N SER A 172 13.36 -18.14 -20.59
CA SER A 172 12.12 -18.91 -20.83
C SER A 172 10.87 -18.05 -21.06
N ARG A 173 10.98 -16.72 -21.01
CA ARG A 173 9.88 -15.75 -21.22
C ARG A 173 9.97 -14.98 -22.53
N MET A 174 11.01 -15.21 -23.34
CA MET A 174 11.12 -14.71 -24.73
C MET A 174 10.64 -15.78 -25.70
#